data_AF-A0A5S3T8R0-F1
#
_entry.id   AF-A0A5S3T8R0-F1
#
_cell.length_a   1.000
_cell.length_b   1.000
_cell.length_c   1.000
_cell.angle_alpha   90.00
_cell.angle_beta   90.00
_cell.angle_gamma   90.00
#
_symmetry.space_group_name_H-M   'P 1'
#
loop_
_entity.id
_entity.type
_entity.pdbx_description
1 polymer ?
#
loop_
_entity_poly.entity_id
_entity_poly.type
_entity_poly.pdbx_seq_one_letter_code
_entity_poly.pdbx_strand_id
1 'polypeptide(L)'
;MDIPIEDELKSICIEIVNQDYSTHQWLEIESSDMFQSPSFVGGFDADEVEFCFSYFDENRTEFWFQFTLDQAKSISKGESVKLSGLKPE
;
A
#
# COMPACT_ATOMS: atom_id res chain seq x y z
N MET A 1 -4.56 -12.75 -6.39
CA MET A 1 -3.83 -12.15 -7.54
C MET A 1 -2.50 -11.67 -7.02
N ASP A 2 -1.39 -11.83 -7.75
CA ASP A 2 -0.14 -11.17 -7.36
C ASP A 2 -0.22 -9.68 -7.73
N ILE A 3 0.01 -8.79 -6.76
CA ILE A 3 -0.02 -7.34 -6.98
C ILE A 3 1.29 -6.91 -7.66
N PRO A 4 1.24 -6.12 -8.75
CA PRO A 4 2.45 -5.64 -9.40
C PRO A 4 3.17 -4.63 -8.51
N ILE A 5 4.33 -5.04 -7.98
CA ILE A 5 5.25 -4.16 -7.25
C ILE A 5 6.21 -3.53 -8.26
N GLU A 6 5.64 -2.73 -9.16
CA GLU A 6 6.36 -1.99 -10.19
C GLU A 6 6.50 -0.51 -9.79
N ASP A 7 6.68 0.38 -10.76
CA ASP A 7 7.03 1.78 -10.52
C ASP A 7 5.97 2.53 -9.69
N GLU A 8 4.68 2.27 -9.89
CA GLU A 8 3.60 2.97 -9.16
C GLU A 8 3.62 2.63 -7.67
N LEU A 9 3.44 1.35 -7.31
CA LEU A 9 3.40 0.94 -5.90
C LEU A 9 4.74 1.20 -5.20
N LYS A 10 5.87 1.01 -5.90
CA LYS A 10 7.18 1.34 -5.35
C LYS A 10 7.31 2.84 -5.04
N SER A 11 6.80 3.71 -5.90
CA SER A 11 6.81 5.16 -5.67
C SER A 11 5.96 5.54 -4.45
N ILE A 12 4.80 4.91 -4.28
CA ILE A 12 3.96 5.07 -3.08
C ILE A 12 4.71 4.60 -1.82
N CYS A 13 5.37 3.44 -1.86
CA CYS A 13 6.15 2.97 -0.71
C CYS A 13 7.33 3.90 -0.38
N ILE A 14 7.96 4.51 -1.39
CA ILE A 14 8.98 5.55 -1.17
C ILE A 14 8.36 6.77 -0.48
N GLU A 15 7.18 7.22 -0.93
CA GLU A 15 6.46 8.34 -0.32
C GLU A 15 6.10 8.06 1.15
N ILE A 16 5.52 6.90 1.44
CA ILE A 16 5.21 6.43 2.80
C ILE A 16 6.45 6.49 3.70
N VAL A 17 7.58 5.96 3.22
CA VAL A 17 8.83 5.91 4.00
C VAL A 17 9.43 7.31 4.19
N ASN A 18 9.29 8.19 3.21
CA ASN A 18 9.79 9.57 3.28
C ASN A 18 9.02 10.45 4.28
N GLN A 19 7.82 10.05 4.71
CA GLN A 19 7.12 10.73 5.81
C GLN A 19 7.87 10.58 7.15
N ASP A 20 8.76 9.58 7.27
CA ASP A 20 9.56 9.28 8.47
C ASP A 20 8.70 9.10 9.75
N TYR A 21 7.52 8.53 9.58
CA TYR A 21 6.61 8.21 10.67
C TYR A 21 6.82 6.79 11.19
N SER A 22 6.82 6.66 12.51
CA SER A 22 6.66 5.39 13.19
C SER A 22 5.24 4.85 13.01
N THR A 23 5.05 3.54 13.23
CA THR A 23 3.71 2.93 13.24
C THR A 23 2.76 3.63 14.21
N HIS A 24 3.25 4.12 15.35
CA HIS A 24 2.42 4.86 16.31
C HIS A 24 1.91 6.19 15.75
N GLN A 25 2.76 6.92 15.02
CA GLN A 25 2.33 8.16 14.35
C GLN A 25 1.34 7.87 13.22
N TRP A 26 1.51 6.76 12.49
CA TRP A 26 0.53 6.32 11.49
C TRP A 26 -0.84 6.00 12.10
N LEU A 27 -0.87 5.38 13.28
CA LEU A 27 -2.11 5.14 14.04
C LEU A 27 -2.83 6.44 14.42
N GLU A 28 -2.10 7.51 14.74
CA GLU A 28 -2.69 8.81 15.06
C GLU A 28 -3.22 9.54 13.82
N ILE A 29 -2.64 9.26 12.66
CA ILE A 29 -3.00 9.92 11.39
C ILE A 29 -4.26 9.32 10.80
N GLU A 30 -4.37 7.98 10.76
CA GLU A 30 -5.48 7.19 10.19
C GLU A 30 -6.13 7.80 8.93
N SER A 31 -5.81 7.24 7.77
CA SER A 31 -6.41 7.73 6.52
C SER A 31 -6.33 6.64 5.47
N SER A 32 -7.50 6.10 5.13
CA SER A 32 -7.65 4.99 4.18
C SER A 32 -7.43 5.36 2.70
N ASP A 33 -7.25 6.65 2.36
CA ASP A 33 -7.14 7.14 0.97
C ASP A 33 -6.03 8.18 0.75
N MET A 34 -5.08 8.30 1.69
CA MET A 34 -3.99 9.28 1.66
C MET A 34 -3.10 9.21 0.41
N PHE A 35 -2.88 8.01 -0.14
CA PHE A 35 -1.94 7.77 -1.24
C PHE A 35 -2.67 7.27 -2.47
N GLN A 36 -2.43 7.93 -3.60
CA GLN A 36 -3.15 7.64 -4.85
C GLN A 36 -2.23 7.73 -6.06
N SER A 37 -2.43 6.83 -7.02
CA SER A 37 -1.83 6.81 -8.35
C SER A 37 -2.90 6.40 -9.38
N PRO A 38 -2.58 6.31 -10.68
CA PRO A 38 -3.54 5.84 -11.67
C PRO A 38 -4.16 4.47 -11.36
N SER A 39 -3.37 3.55 -10.80
CA SER A 39 -3.78 2.17 -10.57
C SER A 39 -4.02 1.82 -9.09
N PHE A 40 -3.58 2.66 -8.15
CA PHE A 40 -3.62 2.37 -6.72
C PHE A 40 -4.28 3.51 -5.92
N VAL A 41 -5.07 3.15 -4.91
CA VAL A 41 -5.61 4.08 -3.91
C VAL A 41 -5.59 3.38 -2.56
N GLY A 42 -5.18 4.08 -1.51
CA GLY A 42 -5.16 3.50 -0.18
C GLY A 42 -4.48 4.38 0.83
N GLY A 43 -4.29 3.82 2.02
CA GLY A 43 -3.58 4.48 3.10
C GLY A 43 -3.58 3.64 4.37
N PHE A 44 -3.29 4.25 5.50
CA PHE A 44 -3.08 3.54 6.74
C PHE A 44 -4.41 3.34 7.49
N ASP A 45 -4.75 2.09 7.78
CA ASP A 45 -5.88 1.69 8.60
C ASP A 45 -5.39 1.40 10.02
N ALA A 46 -5.94 2.11 11.00
CA ALA A 46 -5.50 2.00 12.38
C ALA A 46 -6.02 0.74 13.09
N ASP A 47 -7.13 0.15 12.64
CA ASP A 47 -7.69 -1.07 13.21
C ASP A 47 -6.88 -2.29 12.74
N GLU A 48 -6.44 -2.30 11.48
CA GLU A 48 -5.59 -3.35 10.91
C GLU A 48 -4.09 -3.14 11.18
N VAL A 49 -3.68 -1.91 11.52
CA VAL A 49 -2.27 -1.51 11.72
C VAL A 49 -1.43 -1.71 10.44
N GLU A 50 -2.08 -1.56 9.29
CA GLU A 50 -1.50 -1.83 7.98
C GLU A 50 -1.90 -0.75 6.96
N PHE A 51 -1.15 -0.73 5.84
CA PHE A 51 -1.54 0.04 4.68
C PHE A 51 -2.51 -0.79 3.83
N CYS A 52 -3.77 -0.39 3.80
CA CYS A 52 -4.83 -1.02 3.03
C CYS A 52 -5.03 -0.28 1.71
N PHE A 53 -5.00 -1.03 0.61
CA PHE A 53 -5.05 -0.47 -0.75
C PHE A 53 -6.00 -1.24 -1.65
N SER A 54 -6.62 -0.51 -2.55
CA SER A 54 -7.24 -1.01 -3.77
C SER A 54 -6.28 -0.86 -4.94
N TYR A 55 -6.10 -1.95 -5.70
CA TYR A 55 -5.43 -1.98 -7.00
C TYR A 55 -6.48 -2.20 -8.10
N PHE A 56 -6.45 -1.37 -9.14
CA PHE A 56 -7.28 -1.51 -10.33
C PHE A 56 -6.43 -2.02 -11.50
N ASP A 57 -6.76 -3.20 -12.01
CA ASP A 57 -6.11 -3.74 -13.20
C ASP A 57 -6.53 -3.01 -14.49
N GLU A 58 -5.96 -3.41 -15.63
CA GLU A 58 -6.29 -2.84 -16.95
C GLU A 58 -7.80 -2.93 -17.30
N ASN A 59 -8.51 -3.90 -16.73
CA ASN A 59 -9.95 -4.09 -16.91
C ASN A 59 -10.78 -3.32 -15.87
N ARG A 60 -10.14 -2.51 -15.03
CA ARG A 60 -10.73 -1.82 -13.87
C ARG A 60 -11.34 -2.79 -12.85
N THR A 61 -10.84 -4.02 -12.79
CA THR A 61 -11.18 -4.94 -11.71
C THR A 61 -10.41 -4.52 -10.48
N GLU A 62 -11.14 -4.33 -9.38
CA GLU A 62 -10.56 -3.98 -8.10
C GLU A 62 -10.01 -5.23 -7.38
N PHE A 63 -8.86 -5.07 -6.76
CA PHE A 63 -8.26 -6.04 -5.86
C PHE A 63 -7.79 -5.35 -4.59
N TRP A 64 -8.25 -5.82 -3.44
CA TRP A 64 -7.84 -5.35 -2.13
C TRP A 64 -6.61 -6.10 -1.65
N PHE A 65 -5.64 -5.37 -1.13
CA PHE A 65 -4.43 -5.92 -0.53
C PHE A 65 -3.95 -5.02 0.60
N GLN A 66 -3.10 -5.58 1.45
CA GLN A 66 -2.53 -4.89 2.59
C GLN A 66 -1.04 -5.20 2.75
N PHE A 67 -0.31 -4.27 3.36
CA PHE A 67 1.10 -4.45 3.70
C PHE A 67 1.50 -3.61 4.92
N THR A 68 2.49 -4.07 5.67
CA THR A 68 3.00 -3.36 6.85
C THR A 68 3.96 -2.23 6.47
N LEU A 69 4.22 -1.31 7.41
CA LEU A 69 5.27 -0.29 7.26
C LEU A 69 6.65 -0.90 6.97
N ASP A 70 6.96 -2.07 7.50
CA ASP A 70 8.25 -2.73 7.23
C ASP A 70 8.30 -3.33 5.82
N GLN A 71 7.20 -3.88 5.31
CA GLN A 71 7.10 -4.25 3.90
C GLN A 71 7.22 -3.04 2.98
N ALA A 72 6.63 -1.90 3.35
CA ALA A 72 6.82 -0.64 2.61
C ALA A 72 8.31 -0.24 2.53
N LYS A 73 9.06 -0.38 3.63
CA LYS A 73 10.52 -0.15 3.66
C LYS A 73 11.30 -1.14 2.79
N SER A 74 10.90 -2.41 2.75
CA SER A 74 11.52 -3.40 1.86
C SER A 74 11.25 -3.09 0.39
N ILE A 75 10.01 -2.77 0.03
CA ILE A 75 9.61 -2.42 -1.33
C ILE A 75 10.33 -1.14 -1.79
N SER A 76 10.41 -0.10 -0.95
CA SER A 76 11.06 1.16 -1.31
C SER A 76 12.56 0.99 -1.63
N LYS A 77 13.22 0.00 -1.00
CA LYS A 77 14.61 -0.39 -1.29
C LYS A 77 14.75 -1.29 -2.53
N GLY A 78 13.65 -1.76 -3.11
CA GLY A 78 13.65 -2.68 -4.24
C GLY A 78 13.84 -4.15 -3.84
N GLU A 79 13.56 -4.51 -2.60
CA GLU A 79 13.57 -5.92 -2.17
C GLU A 79 12.37 -6.68 -2.76
N SER A 80 12.54 -7.99 -3.00
CA SER A 80 11.47 -8.83 -3.53
C SER A 80 10.47 -9.18 -2.42
N VAL A 81 9.35 -8.47 -2.40
CA VAL A 81 8.18 -8.77 -1.58
C VAL A 81 7.09 -9.38 -2.47
N LYS A 82 6.27 -10.27 -1.92
CA LYS A 82 5.08 -10.76 -2.61
C LYS A 82 3.85 -10.26 -1.86
N LEU A 83 2.97 -9.58 -2.58
CA LEU A 83 1.68 -9.12 -2.07
C LEU A 83 0.56 -9.81 -2.85
N SER A 84 -0.45 -10.27 -2.14
CA SER A 84 -1.58 -10.98 -2.72
C SER A 84 -2.85 -10.16 -2.56
N GLY A 85 -3.48 -9.84 -3.69
CA GLY A 85 -4.77 -9.16 -3.75
C GLY A 85 -5.94 -10.12 -3.84
N LEU A 86 -7.04 -9.75 -3.19
CA LEU A 86 -8.33 -10.43 -3.20
C LEU A 86 -9.37 -9.58 -3.92
N LYS A 87 -10.35 -10.22 -4.58
CA LYS A 87 -11.47 -9.46 -5.14
C LYS A 87 -12.42 -9.06 -4.00
N PRO A 88 -12.99 -7.84 -4.01
CA PRO A 88 -14.10 -7.49 -3.13
C PRO A 88 -15.28 -8.44 -3.37
N GLU A 89 -15.97 -8.83 -2.30
CA GLU A 89 -17.18 -9.70 -2.37
C GLU A 89 -18.43 -8.96 -2.86
#